data_AF-A0A368H5C1-F1
#
_entry.id   AF-A0A368H5C1-F1
#
_cell.length_a   1.000
_cell.length_b   1.000
_cell.length_c   1.000
_cell.angle_alpha   90.00
_cell.angle_beta   90.00
_cell.angle_gamma   90.00
#
_symmetry.space_group_name_H-M   'P 1'
#
loop_
_entity.id
_entity.type
_entity.pdbx_description
1 polymer ?
#
loop_
_entity_poly.entity_id
_entity_poly.type
_entity_poly.pdbx_seq_one_letter_code
_entity_poly.pdbx_strand_id
1 'polypeptide(L)'
;MDCSMGTRISCLESNGTLLSNGSCIVQQANITAMISGTSHNSIPSLRYFHEDVLMLSNGFTEVGRLNWYLGICVLLSWIAVFLCLFQGVKSSGKVVYVVVVLPFIIMIALLTRLLTLEGSYIALQHFLRPDWYVLKNLTV
;
A
#
# COMPACT_ATOMS: atom_id res chain seq x y z
N MET A 1 -23.97 -4.17 5.09
CA MET A 1 -23.99 -4.56 6.52
C MET A 1 -22.65 -5.24 6.74
N ASP A 2 -21.56 -4.59 7.14
CA ASP A 2 -21.42 -3.43 8.03
C ASP A 2 -20.20 -2.53 7.73
N CYS A 3 -20.34 -1.28 8.16
CA CYS A 3 -19.51 -0.11 7.91
C CYS A 3 -18.07 -0.22 8.47
N SER A 4 -17.06 -0.40 7.61
CA SER A 4 -15.64 -0.18 7.97
C SER A 4 -14.80 0.57 6.93
N MET A 5 -15.39 0.98 5.80
CA MET A 5 -14.69 1.75 4.75
C MET A 5 -15.22 3.18 4.56
N GLY A 6 -16.15 3.66 5.41
CA GLY A 6 -16.88 4.92 5.15
C GLY A 6 -17.00 5.91 6.32
N THR A 7 -16.67 5.54 7.57
CA THR A 7 -17.04 6.37 8.73
C THR A 7 -16.33 7.72 8.79
N ARG A 8 -15.10 7.85 8.27
CA ARG A 8 -14.36 9.11 8.36
C ARG A 8 -14.88 10.21 7.43
N ILE A 9 -15.24 9.85 6.18
CA ILE A 9 -15.73 10.82 5.19
C ILE A 9 -17.20 11.16 5.47
N SER A 10 -18.04 10.16 5.74
CA SER A 10 -19.48 10.38 5.97
C SER A 10 -19.80 11.18 7.22
N CYS A 11 -19.03 11.03 8.31
CA CYS A 11 -19.32 11.76 9.55
C CYS A 11 -18.79 13.19 9.54
N LEU A 12 -17.75 13.48 8.76
CA LEU A 12 -17.26 14.85 8.53
C LEU A 12 -18.21 15.60 7.58
N GLU A 13 -18.77 14.90 6.58
CA GLU A 13 -19.85 15.42 5.72
C GLU A 13 -21.14 15.72 6.51
N SER A 14 -21.40 14.97 7.59
CA SER A 14 -22.54 15.18 8.49
C SER A 14 -22.28 16.15 9.65
N ASN A 15 -21.19 16.95 9.59
CA ASN A 15 -20.80 17.92 10.62
C ASN A 15 -20.66 17.31 12.04
N GLY A 16 -20.27 16.03 12.11
CA GLY A 16 -20.10 15.26 13.34
C GLY A 16 -18.66 15.24 13.85
N THR A 17 -18.46 14.84 15.10
CA THR A 17 -17.14 14.66 15.72
C THR A 17 -16.77 13.17 15.79
N LEU A 18 -15.50 12.88 15.52
CA LEU A 18 -14.96 11.52 15.55
C LEU A 18 -14.34 11.24 16.91
N LEU A 19 -14.80 10.18 17.57
CA LEU A 19 -14.22 9.68 18.79
C LEU A 19 -13.01 8.78 18.48
N SER A 20 -12.05 8.71 19.39
CA SER A 20 -10.83 7.89 19.24
C SER A 20 -11.11 6.38 19.06
N ASN A 21 -12.34 5.93 19.34
CA ASN A 21 -12.80 4.55 19.15
C ASN A 21 -13.37 4.31 17.72
N GLY A 22 -13.29 5.30 16.83
CA GLY A 22 -13.81 5.20 15.45
C GLY A 22 -15.32 5.41 15.32
N SER A 23 -16.03 5.66 16.43
CA SER A 23 -17.44 6.03 16.47
C SER A 23 -17.62 7.50 16.10
N CYS A 24 -18.70 7.85 15.41
CA CYS A 24 -19.02 9.23 15.11
C CYS A 24 -20.29 9.70 15.80
N ILE A 25 -20.22 10.89 16.39
CA ILE A 25 -21.35 11.53 17.07
C ILE A 25 -21.71 12.79 16.28
N VAL A 26 -22.97 12.89 15.87
CA VAL A 26 -23.53 14.11 15.27
C VAL A 26 -24.14 14.88 16.43
N GLN A 27 -23.38 15.84 16.98
CA GLN A 27 -23.73 16.44 18.26
C GLN A 27 -24.75 17.57 18.07
N GLN A 28 -25.99 17.32 18.45
CA GLN A 28 -27.01 18.35 18.69
C GLN A 28 -26.85 18.90 20.13
N ALA A 29 -25.68 19.46 20.47
CA ALA A 29 -25.48 20.18 21.73
C ALA A 29 -24.22 21.06 21.69
N ASN A 30 -24.36 22.30 22.18
CA ASN A 30 -23.36 23.37 22.24
C ASN A 30 -22.25 23.06 23.27
N ILE A 31 -21.38 22.09 22.97
CA ILE A 31 -20.20 21.76 23.81
C ILE A 31 -18.97 21.84 22.92
N THR A 32 -18.24 22.96 23.04
CA THR A 32 -17.00 23.20 22.31
C THR A 32 -15.86 22.43 22.97
N ALA A 33 -15.78 21.13 22.73
CA ALA A 33 -14.59 20.36 23.10
C ALA A 33 -13.49 20.62 22.06
N MET A 34 -12.46 21.40 22.43
CA MET A 34 -11.23 21.50 21.63
C MET A 34 -10.47 20.18 21.71
N ILE A 35 -10.71 19.30 20.73
CA ILE A 35 -9.91 18.09 20.56
C ILE A 35 -8.59 18.55 19.91
N SER A 36 -7.55 18.77 20.72
CA SER A 36 -6.18 18.88 20.23
C SER A 36 -5.71 17.50 19.76
N GLY A 37 -6.22 17.08 18.61
CA GLY A 37 -5.82 15.84 17.96
C GLY A 37 -4.52 16.06 17.21
N THR A 38 -3.37 15.73 17.83
CA THR A 38 -2.17 15.35 17.08
C THR A 38 -2.44 13.97 16.47
N SER A 39 -3.40 13.92 15.55
CA SER A 39 -3.77 12.69 14.87
C SER A 39 -2.76 12.50 13.75
N HIS A 40 -1.66 11.81 14.05
CA HIS A 40 -0.80 11.25 13.01
C HIS A 40 -1.62 10.12 12.37
N ASN A 41 -2.55 10.49 11.48
CA ASN A 41 -3.47 9.59 10.79
C ASN A 41 -2.70 8.78 9.76
N SER A 42 -1.86 7.85 10.21
CA SER A 42 -1.26 6.84 9.35
C SER A 42 -2.36 5.87 8.92
N ILE A 43 -2.42 5.60 7.61
CA ILE A 43 -3.30 4.58 7.02
C ILE A 43 -3.06 3.25 7.75
N PRO A 44 -4.10 2.50 8.16
CA PRO A 44 -3.93 1.29 8.97
C PRO A 44 -3.05 0.24 8.28
N SER A 45 -3.13 0.12 6.95
CA SER A 45 -2.25 -0.76 6.18
C SER A 45 -0.79 -0.31 6.20
N LEU A 46 -0.54 0.99 6.15
CA LEU A 46 0.81 1.55 6.23
C LEU A 46 1.43 1.29 7.60
N ARG A 47 0.62 1.45 8.66
CA ARG A 47 1.05 1.17 10.03
C ARG A 47 1.36 -0.31 10.23
N TYR A 48 0.48 -1.20 9.77
CA TYR A 48 0.74 -2.64 9.80
C TYR A 48 2.02 -3.02 9.06
N PHE A 49 2.26 -2.44 7.87
CA PHE A 49 3.47 -2.72 7.11
C PHE A 49 4.74 -2.21 7.83
N HIS A 50 4.70 -1.01 8.41
CA HIS A 50 5.85 -0.40 9.09
C HIS A 50 6.15 -1.06 10.45
N GLU A 51 5.12 -1.34 11.24
CA GLU A 51 5.25 -1.83 12.62
C GLU A 51 5.33 -3.36 12.68
N ASP A 52 4.45 -4.08 11.99
CA ASP A 52 4.34 -5.55 12.12
C ASP A 52 5.19 -6.30 11.10
N VAL A 53 5.17 -5.88 9.83
CA VAL A 53 5.90 -6.58 8.76
C VAL A 53 7.38 -6.22 8.77
N LEU A 54 7.70 -4.92 8.72
CA LEU A 54 9.07 -4.43 8.64
C LEU A 54 9.74 -4.27 10.01
N MET A 55 8.96 -4.02 11.08
CA MET A 55 9.49 -3.67 12.41
C MET A 55 10.54 -2.55 12.36
N LEU A 56 10.17 -1.41 11.78
CA LEU A 56 11.10 -0.28 11.62
C LEU A 56 11.54 0.27 12.99
N SER A 57 12.84 0.48 13.12
CA SER A 57 13.45 1.17 14.27
C SER A 57 13.37 2.69 14.10
N ASN A 58 13.44 3.44 15.21
CA ASN A 58 13.36 4.91 15.21
C ASN A 58 14.60 5.59 14.61
N GLY A 59 15.67 4.85 14.29
CA GLY A 59 16.86 5.40 13.63
C GLY A 59 17.85 4.35 13.13
N PHE A 60 18.79 4.80 12.29
CA PHE A 60 19.86 3.95 11.74
C PHE A 60 20.92 3.53 12.78
N THR A 61 21.02 4.27 13.90
CA THR A 61 21.93 4.00 15.01
C THR A 61 21.42 2.91 15.96
N GLU A 62 20.14 2.54 15.85
CA GLU A 62 19.50 1.53 16.69
C GLU A 62 19.10 0.35 15.81
N VAL A 63 20.04 -0.57 15.61
CA VAL A 63 19.75 -1.86 14.97
C VAL A 63 18.81 -2.64 15.90
N GLY A 64 17.52 -2.57 15.61
CA GLY A 64 16.47 -3.27 16.36
C GLY A 64 16.59 -4.80 16.29
N ARG A 65 15.67 -5.51 16.94
CA ARG A 65 15.62 -6.97 16.90
C ARG A 65 15.32 -7.46 15.48
N LEU A 66 16.19 -8.32 14.94
CA LEU A 66 16.04 -8.89 13.60
C LEU A 66 14.76 -9.75 13.53
N ASN A 67 13.88 -9.44 12.58
CA ASN A 67 12.63 -10.17 12.39
C ASN A 67 12.91 -11.53 11.73
N TRP A 68 12.83 -12.62 12.51
CA TRP A 68 13.20 -13.96 12.06
C TRP A 68 12.38 -14.46 10.86
N TYR A 69 11.13 -14.02 10.74
CA TYR A 69 10.27 -14.34 9.59
C TYR A 69 10.83 -13.77 8.28
N LEU A 70 11.37 -12.55 8.29
CA LEU A 70 12.02 -11.95 7.13
C LEU A 70 13.32 -12.67 6.79
N GLY A 71 14.10 -13.05 7.80
CA GLY A 71 15.33 -13.83 7.61
C GLY A 71 15.09 -15.17 6.91
N ILE A 72 14.05 -15.91 7.34
CA ILE A 72 13.65 -17.18 6.71
C ILE A 72 13.16 -16.95 5.27
N CYS A 73 12.38 -15.89 5.03
CA CYS A 73 11.92 -15.52 3.69
C CYS A 73 13.10 -15.28 2.72
N VAL A 74 14.11 -14.54 3.18
CA VAL A 74 15.33 -14.28 2.39
C VAL A 74 16.11 -15.56 2.13
N LEU A 75 16.26 -16.42 3.14
CA LEU A 75 16.96 -17.70 2.99
C LEU A 75 16.23 -18.62 1.98
N LEU A 76 14.90 -18.66 2.02
CA LEU A 76 14.10 -19.44 1.08
C LEU A 76 14.21 -18.90 -0.36
N SER A 77 14.22 -17.58 -0.53
CA SER A 77 14.45 -16.94 -1.84
C SER A 77 15.82 -17.31 -2.41
N TRP A 78 16.86 -17.28 -1.57
CA TRP A 78 18.21 -17.67 -1.97
C TRP A 78 18.24 -19.14 -2.41
N ILE A 79 17.64 -20.05 -1.63
CA ILE A 79 17.53 -21.46 -2.00
C ILE A 79 16.80 -21.63 -3.35
N ALA A 80 15.71 -20.90 -3.58
CA ALA A 80 14.97 -20.97 -4.84
C ALA A 80 15.84 -20.55 -6.04
N VAL A 81 16.62 -19.47 -5.91
CA VAL A 81 17.58 -19.04 -6.95
C VAL A 81 18.64 -20.12 -7.19
N PHE A 82 19.17 -20.72 -6.13
CA PHE A 82 20.13 -21.82 -6.25
C PHE A 82 19.53 -23.03 -6.97
N LEU A 83 18.30 -23.42 -6.64
CA LEU A 83 17.60 -24.51 -7.32
C LEU A 83 17.36 -24.21 -8.80
N CYS A 84 16.99 -22.97 -9.15
CA CYS A 84 16.83 -22.55 -10.54
C CYS A 84 18.14 -22.65 -11.36
N LEU A 85 19.28 -22.44 -10.71
CA LEU A 85 20.60 -22.54 -11.35
C LEU A 85 21.13 -23.98 -11.41
N PHE A 86 20.91 -24.78 -10.35
CA PHE A 86 21.41 -26.15 -10.25
C PHE A 86 20.69 -27.14 -11.16
N GLN A 87 19.40 -26.92 -11.47
CA GLN A 87 18.59 -27.91 -12.18
C GLN A 87 18.79 -27.92 -13.72
N GLY A 88 19.77 -27.15 -14.22
CA GLY A 88 20.17 -27.12 -15.61
C GLY A 88 19.19 -26.37 -16.52
N VAL A 89 19.74 -25.65 -17.50
CA VAL A 89 19.00 -24.80 -18.46
C VAL A 89 17.87 -25.49 -19.23
N LYS A 90 17.84 -26.83 -19.27
CA LYS A 90 16.78 -27.59 -19.95
C LYS A 90 15.47 -27.68 -19.16
N SER A 91 15.51 -27.70 -17.83
CA SER A 91 14.30 -27.73 -16.99
C SER A 91 13.87 -26.32 -16.58
N SER A 92 14.83 -25.45 -16.28
CA SER A 92 14.58 -24.05 -15.86
C SER A 92 13.85 -23.24 -16.93
N GLY A 93 14.08 -23.53 -18.22
CA GLY A 93 13.35 -22.90 -19.31
C GLY A 93 11.83 -23.09 -19.21
N LYS A 94 11.35 -24.28 -18.80
CA LYS A 94 9.91 -24.58 -18.70
C LYS A 94 9.21 -23.71 -17.64
N VAL A 95 9.86 -23.51 -16.49
CA VAL A 95 9.34 -22.70 -15.39
C VAL A 95 9.35 -21.20 -15.74
N VAL A 96 10.38 -20.75 -16.47
CA VAL A 96 10.48 -19.36 -16.92
C VAL A 96 9.30 -18.97 -17.82
N TYR A 97 8.81 -19.85 -18.70
CA TYR A 97 7.61 -19.54 -19.49
C TYR A 97 6.40 -19.24 -18.60
N VAL A 98 6.24 -19.94 -17.48
CA VAL A 98 5.15 -19.67 -16.53
C VAL A 98 5.37 -18.35 -15.79
N VAL A 99 6.60 -18.12 -15.29
CA VAL A 99 6.96 -16.90 -14.54
C VAL A 99 6.87 -15.64 -15.40
N VAL A 100 7.10 -15.74 -16.71
CA VAL A 100 6.95 -14.61 -17.63
C VAL A 100 5.49 -14.41 -18.03
N VAL A 101 4.73 -15.48 -18.29
CA VAL A 101 3.33 -15.35 -18.73
C VAL A 101 2.41 -14.91 -17.59
N LEU A 102 2.66 -15.36 -16.36
CA LEU A 102 1.87 -15.02 -15.18
C LEU A 102 1.74 -13.49 -14.92
N PRO A 103 2.80 -12.68 -14.90
CA PRO A 103 2.68 -11.23 -14.73
C PRO A 103 1.94 -10.56 -15.89
N PHE A 104 2.02 -11.06 -17.14
CA PHE A 104 1.21 -10.53 -18.24
C PHE A 104 -0.29 -10.77 -18.00
N ILE A 105 -0.67 -11.96 -17.53
CA ILE A 105 -2.07 -12.26 -17.19
C ILE A 105 -2.54 -11.34 -16.05
N ILE A 106 -1.74 -11.19 -14.99
CA ILE A 106 -2.06 -10.31 -13.86
C ILE A 106 -2.16 -8.85 -14.32
N MET A 107 -1.26 -8.37 -15.18
CA MET A 107 -1.31 -7.00 -15.72
C MET A 107 -2.62 -6.75 -16.48
N ILE A 108 -3.06 -7.69 -17.31
CA ILE A 108 -4.31 -7.55 -18.06
C ILE A 108 -5.52 -7.59 -17.11
N ALA A 109 -5.54 -8.50 -16.14
CA ALA A 109 -6.61 -8.60 -15.14
C ALA A 109 -6.68 -7.37 -14.22
N LEU A 110 -5.53 -6.84 -13.80
CA LEU A 110 -5.45 -5.60 -13.03
C LEU A 110 -5.91 -4.42 -13.87
N LEU A 111 -5.47 -4.29 -15.12
CA LEU A 111 -5.89 -3.21 -16.02
C LEU A 111 -7.40 -3.20 -16.24
N THR A 112 -8.00 -4.35 -16.55
CA THR A 112 -9.45 -4.47 -16.73
C THR A 112 -10.23 -4.08 -15.46
N ARG A 113 -9.78 -4.54 -14.28
CA ARG A 113 -10.36 -4.12 -13.00
C ARG A 113 -10.17 -2.63 -12.73
N LEU A 114 -9.01 -2.08 -13.06
CA LEU A 114 -8.70 -0.66 -12.92
C LEU A 114 -9.67 0.18 -13.75
N LEU A 115 -9.93 -0.21 -15.01
CA LEU A 115 -10.84 0.49 -15.91
C LEU A 115 -12.33 0.33 -15.54
N THR A 116 -12.68 -0.74 -14.83
CA THR A 116 -14.07 -1.02 -14.41
C THR A 116 -14.49 -0.21 -13.17
N LEU A 117 -13.53 0.31 -12.39
CA LEU A 117 -13.83 1.17 -11.24
C LEU A 117 -14.34 2.55 -11.68
N GLU A 118 -15.41 3.02 -11.04
CA GLU A 118 -15.91 4.38 -11.22
C GLU A 118 -14.80 5.39 -10.86
N GLY A 119 -14.53 6.34 -11.76
CA GLY A 119 -13.44 7.33 -11.59
C GLY A 119 -12.07 6.91 -12.16
N SER A 120 -11.93 5.72 -12.76
CA SER A 120 -10.67 5.26 -13.39
C SER A 120 -10.10 6.21 -14.44
N TYR A 121 -10.98 6.86 -15.22
CA TYR A 121 -10.59 7.81 -16.25
C TYR A 121 -9.75 8.99 -15.72
N ILE A 122 -10.02 9.45 -14.49
CA ILE A 122 -9.29 10.57 -13.87
C ILE A 122 -7.85 10.15 -13.57
N ALA A 123 -7.65 8.93 -13.05
CA ALA A 123 -6.32 8.38 -12.80
C ALA A 123 -5.53 8.18 -14.11
N LEU A 124 -6.20 7.69 -15.16
CA LEU A 124 -5.59 7.53 -16.48
C LEU A 124 -5.20 8.87 -17.10
N GLN A 125 -6.07 9.88 -17.00
CA GLN A 125 -5.80 11.23 -17.50
C GLN A 125 -4.64 11.90 -16.75
N HIS A 126 -4.54 11.67 -15.44
CA HIS A 126 -3.41 12.17 -14.65
C HIS A 126 -2.10 11.49 -15.02
N PHE A 127 -2.11 10.17 -15.24
CA PHE A 127 -0.93 9.41 -15.67
C PHE A 127 -0.43 9.81 -17.07
N LEU A 128 -1.34 10.06 -18.01
CA LEU A 128 -1.02 10.38 -19.40
C LEU A 128 -0.77 11.87 -19.67
N ARG A 129 -0.95 12.77 -18.69
CA ARG A 129 -0.73 14.21 -18.87
C ARG A 129 0.77 14.51 -18.83
N PRO A 130 1.44 14.85 -19.95
CA PRO A 130 2.85 15.23 -19.93
C PRO A 130 3.01 16.64 -19.33
N ASP A 131 3.93 16.77 -18.38
CA ASP A 131 4.29 18.06 -17.78
C ASP A 131 5.50 18.67 -18.49
N TRP A 132 5.24 19.49 -19.51
CA TRP A 132 6.26 20.08 -20.39
C TRP A 132 7.22 21.03 -19.67
N TYR A 133 6.84 21.54 -18.50
CA TYR A 133 7.69 22.40 -17.69
C TYR A 133 8.82 21.62 -17.00
N VAL A 134 8.53 20.39 -16.53
CA VAL A 134 9.53 19.49 -15.94
C VAL A 134 10.58 19.11 -16.98
N LEU A 135 10.16 18.85 -18.22
CA LEU A 135 11.05 18.50 -19.33
C LEU A 135 12.04 19.62 -19.73
N LYS A 136 11.75 20.88 -19.37
CA LYS A 136 12.62 22.03 -19.65
C LYS A 136 13.63 22.33 -18.54
N ASN A 137 13.48 21.68 -17.39
CA ASN A 137 14.36 21.87 -16.27
C ASN A 137 15.64 21.02 -16.47
N LEU A 138 16.81 21.65 -16.46
CA LEU A 138 18.09 20.97 -16.67
C LEU A 138 18.63 20.26 -15.41
N THR A 139 17.89 20.30 -14.30
CA THR A 139 18.24 19.66 -13.01
C THR A 139 17.42 18.40 -12.70
N VAL A 140 16.61 17.90 -13.64
CA VAL A 140 16.00 16.56 -13.57
C VAL A 140 16.76 15.54 -14.39
#